data_AF-A0A932M7E4-F1
#
_entry.id   AF-A0A932M7E4-F1
#
_cell.length_a   1.000
_cell.length_b   1.000
_cell.length_c   1.000
_cell.angle_alpha   90.00
_cell.angle_beta   90.00
_cell.angle_gamma   90.00
#
_symmetry.space_group_name_H-M   'P 1'
#
loop_
_entity.id
_entity.type
_entity.pdbx_description
1 polymer ?
#
loop_
_entity_poly.entity_id
_entity_poly.type
_entity_poly.pdbx_seq_one_letter_code
_entity_poly.pdbx_strand_id
1 'polypeptide(L)'
;MHLERAAAFERALARLDPVEDTELFVVFLMRAGTHRVNAALHALGLTSGVMGGAAGKIGDLNHTYKPKLDVALPPAMQQAFKHLSLLENLRPEFVRGPRVLDHAMADACRAAYAGIRAHTDSILGAGVTP
;
A
#
# COMPACT_ATOMS: atom_id res chain seq x y z
N MET A 1 -10.35 5.17 -9.69
CA MET A 1 -8.97 4.89 -10.18
C MET A 1 -8.10 4.08 -9.21
N HIS A 2 -7.73 4.55 -8.00
CA HIS A 2 -6.81 3.78 -7.14
C HIS A 2 -7.42 2.53 -6.50
N LEU A 3 -8.62 2.64 -5.93
CA LEU A 3 -9.28 1.47 -5.31
C LEU A 3 -9.61 0.38 -6.34
N GLU A 4 -9.93 0.76 -7.58
CA GLU A 4 -10.13 -0.20 -8.68
C GLU A 4 -8.83 -0.94 -9.02
N ARG A 5 -7.68 -0.24 -9.04
CA ARG A 5 -6.37 -0.86 -9.23
C ARG A 5 -6.00 -1.77 -8.06
N ALA A 6 -6.24 -1.34 -6.82
CA ALA A 6 -6.04 -2.18 -5.63
C ALA A 6 -6.89 -3.46 -5.74
N ALA A 7 -8.18 -3.33 -6.07
CA ALA A 7 -9.08 -4.46 -6.25
C ALA A 7 -8.64 -5.41 -7.38
N ALA A 8 -8.03 -4.90 -8.46
CA ALA A 8 -7.46 -5.74 -9.51
C ALA A 8 -6.29 -6.60 -9.00
N PHE A 9 -5.37 -6.01 -8.23
CA PHE A 9 -4.30 -6.78 -7.57
C PHE A 9 -4.85 -7.76 -6.53
N GLU A 10 -5.87 -7.38 -5.75
CA GLU A 10 -6.52 -8.28 -4.79
C GLU A 10 -7.13 -9.51 -5.45
N ARG A 11 -7.79 -9.35 -6.59
CA ARG A 11 -8.31 -10.49 -7.38
C ARG A 11 -7.19 -11.38 -7.92
N ALA A 12 -6.05 -10.80 -8.30
CA ALA A 12 -4.90 -11.57 -8.74
C ALA A 12 -4.27 -12.34 -7.56
N LEU A 13 -4.10 -11.70 -6.41
CA LEU A 13 -3.58 -12.29 -5.18
C LEU A 13 -4.41 -13.48 -4.67
N ALA A 14 -5.72 -13.48 -4.91
CA ALA A 14 -6.59 -14.59 -4.55
C ALA A 14 -6.31 -15.88 -5.34
N ARG A 15 -5.53 -15.80 -6.42
CA ARG A 15 -5.19 -16.91 -7.32
C ARG A 15 -3.73 -17.38 -7.19
N LEU A 16 -2.90 -16.66 -6.44
CA LEU A 16 -1.49 -16.99 -6.27
C LEU A 16 -1.28 -17.91 -5.08
N ASP A 17 -0.38 -18.87 -5.23
CA ASP A 17 0.19 -19.57 -4.08
C ASP A 17 1.32 -18.70 -3.51
N PRO A 18 1.28 -18.30 -2.23
CA PRO A 18 2.26 -17.36 -1.69
C PRO A 18 3.68 -17.94 -1.60
N VAL A 19 3.84 -19.27 -1.61
CA VAL A 19 5.13 -19.95 -1.56
C VAL A 19 5.64 -20.16 -2.98
N GLU A 20 4.83 -20.77 -3.86
CA GLU A 20 5.22 -21.05 -5.26
C GLU A 20 5.36 -19.76 -6.09
N ASP A 21 4.50 -18.78 -5.85
CA ASP A 21 4.49 -17.48 -6.55
C ASP A 21 5.06 -16.34 -5.69
N THR A 22 6.03 -16.63 -4.81
CA THR A 22 6.59 -15.69 -3.81
C THR A 22 6.81 -14.27 -4.37
N GLU A 23 7.53 -14.14 -5.48
CA GLU A 23 7.88 -12.84 -6.05
C GLU A 23 6.62 -12.04 -6.44
N LEU A 24 5.71 -12.67 -7.18
CA LEU A 24 4.47 -12.05 -7.64
C LEU A 24 3.57 -11.70 -6.46
N PHE A 25 3.47 -12.60 -5.47
CA PHE A 25 2.68 -12.39 -4.28
C PHE A 25 3.14 -11.15 -3.50
N VAL A 26 4.45 -11.03 -3.23
CA VAL A 26 5.03 -9.87 -2.53
C VAL A 26 4.83 -8.57 -3.33
N VAL A 27 5.11 -8.60 -4.64
CA VAL A 27 4.96 -7.42 -5.49
C VAL A 27 3.50 -6.96 -5.57
N PHE A 28 2.56 -7.89 -5.73
CA PHE A 28 1.14 -7.55 -5.88
C PHE A 28 0.55 -7.06 -4.57
N LEU A 29 0.93 -7.63 -3.41
CA LEU A 29 0.53 -7.10 -2.11
C LEU A 29 1.03 -5.67 -1.90
N MET A 30 2.30 -5.42 -2.21
CA MET A 30 2.87 -4.08 -2.12
C MET A 30 2.10 -3.11 -3.03
N ARG A 31 1.86 -3.46 -4.30
CA ARG A 31 1.15 -2.59 -5.26
C ARG A 31 -0.29 -2.32 -4.85
N ALA A 32 -1.01 -3.34 -4.38
CA ALA A 32 -2.35 -3.18 -3.83
C ALA A 32 -2.33 -2.21 -2.64
N GLY A 33 -1.36 -2.39 -1.72
CA GLY A 33 -1.19 -1.55 -0.53
C GLY A 33 -0.88 -0.09 -0.90
N THR A 34 0.06 0.13 -1.82
CA THR A 34 0.40 1.47 -2.33
C THR A 34 -0.82 2.17 -2.91
N HIS A 35 -1.66 1.48 -3.68
CA HIS A 35 -2.87 2.07 -4.24
C HIS A 35 -3.90 2.44 -3.17
N ARG A 36 -4.09 1.62 -2.13
CA ARG A 36 -4.98 1.99 -1.01
C ARG A 36 -4.45 3.20 -0.24
N VAL A 37 -3.14 3.25 0.02
CA VAL A 37 -2.47 4.38 0.66
C VAL A 37 -2.65 5.65 -0.16
N ASN A 38 -2.43 5.62 -1.48
CA ASN A 38 -2.66 6.78 -2.35
C ASN A 38 -4.13 7.22 -2.37
N ALA A 39 -5.08 6.28 -2.34
CA ALA A 39 -6.50 6.61 -2.23
C ALA A 39 -6.81 7.37 -0.92
N ALA A 40 -6.26 6.91 0.22
CA ALA A 40 -6.43 7.57 1.51
C ALA A 40 -5.76 8.95 1.55
N LEU A 41 -4.55 9.09 0.99
CA LEU A 41 -3.87 10.38 0.88
C LEU A 41 -4.63 11.38 0.00
N HIS A 42 -5.24 10.91 -1.10
CA HIS A 42 -6.15 11.71 -1.91
C HIS A 42 -7.38 12.15 -1.13
N ALA A 43 -8.01 11.26 -0.36
CA ALA A 43 -9.16 11.61 0.48
C ALA A 43 -8.82 12.64 1.57
N LEU A 44 -7.58 12.61 2.08
CA LEU A 44 -7.06 13.60 3.03
C LEU A 44 -6.59 14.92 2.37
N GLY A 45 -6.68 15.04 1.05
CA GLY A 45 -6.19 16.21 0.30
C GLY A 45 -4.67 16.39 0.32
N LEU A 46 -3.92 15.36 0.73
CA LEU A 46 -2.45 15.40 0.87
C LEU A 46 -1.73 15.16 -0.45
N THR A 47 -2.36 14.45 -1.37
CA THR A 47 -1.93 14.30 -2.75
C THR A 47 -3.06 14.76 -3.67
N SER A 48 -2.74 15.19 -4.90
CA SER A 48 -3.76 15.47 -5.91
C SER A 48 -3.43 14.68 -7.17
N GLY A 49 -4.40 13.95 -7.71
CA GLY A 49 -4.24 13.11 -8.90
C GLY A 49 -3.95 13.86 -10.21
N VAL A 50 -3.46 15.10 -10.15
CA VAL A 50 -3.09 15.91 -11.31
C VAL A 50 -1.58 16.10 -11.30
N MET A 51 -0.90 15.50 -12.29
CA MET A 51 0.43 15.89 -12.71
C MET A 51 0.35 17.35 -13.20
N GLY A 52 0.70 18.32 -12.36
CA GLY A 52 0.59 19.74 -12.72
C GLY A 52 1.41 20.60 -11.78
N GLY A 53 2.51 21.16 -12.31
CA GLY A 53 3.46 21.97 -11.58
C GLY A 53 2.84 23.23 -11.00
N ALA A 54 2.74 23.28 -9.68
CA ALA A 54 2.70 24.49 -8.87
C ALA A 54 3.11 24.08 -7.45
N ALA A 55 4.02 24.86 -6.86
CA ALA A 55 4.73 24.54 -5.63
C ALA A 55 3.86 23.89 -4.52
N GLY A 56 4.27 22.69 -4.07
CA GLY A 56 3.84 22.14 -2.78
C GLY A 56 2.93 20.91 -2.75
N LYS A 57 2.52 20.32 -3.89
CA LYS A 57 1.67 19.10 -3.89
C LYS A 57 2.46 17.83 -4.19
N ILE A 58 2.34 16.84 -3.31
CA ILE A 58 2.97 15.53 -3.44
C ILE A 58 2.17 14.70 -4.46
N GLY A 59 2.85 14.15 -5.47
CA GLY A 59 2.24 13.20 -6.40
C GLY A 59 2.01 11.82 -5.76
N ASP A 60 1.38 10.90 -6.50
CA ASP A 60 1.18 9.52 -6.05
C ASP A 60 2.46 8.89 -5.51
N LEU A 61 2.35 8.21 -4.37
CA LEU A 61 3.48 7.44 -3.85
C LEU A 61 3.73 6.24 -4.75
N ASN A 62 5.01 6.04 -5.07
CA ASN A 62 5.52 4.81 -5.66
C ASN A 62 6.31 3.97 -4.64
N HIS A 63 6.64 4.54 -3.48
CA HIS A 63 7.38 3.92 -2.39
C HIS A 63 7.10 4.67 -1.08
N THR A 64 6.97 4.00 0.06
CA THR A 64 6.78 4.66 1.38
C THR A 64 7.91 5.60 1.80
N TYR A 65 9.12 5.45 1.25
CA TYR A 65 10.26 6.29 1.65
C TYR A 65 10.25 7.72 1.10
N LYS A 66 9.39 8.05 0.12
CA LYS A 66 9.37 9.38 -0.49
C LYS A 66 7.98 9.79 -0.99
N PRO A 67 7.55 11.04 -0.74
CA PRO A 67 8.30 12.15 -0.15
C PRO A 67 8.05 12.35 1.36
N LYS A 68 8.93 13.14 2.00
CA LYS A 68 8.72 13.64 3.37
C LYS A 68 7.45 14.47 3.37
N LEU A 69 6.45 14.00 4.11
CA LEU A 69 5.23 14.75 4.36
C LEU A 69 5.55 15.75 5.48
N ASP A 70 5.55 17.05 5.16
CA ASP A 70 5.76 18.13 6.15
C ASP A 70 4.54 18.36 7.05
N VAL A 71 3.57 17.44 7.00
CA VAL A 71 2.31 17.46 7.72
C VAL A 71 2.19 16.21 8.61
N ALA A 72 1.74 16.41 9.84
CA ALA A 72 1.44 15.32 10.75
C ALA A 72 0.32 14.44 10.19
N LEU A 73 0.65 13.19 9.90
CA LEU A 73 -0.32 12.23 9.38
C LEU A 73 -1.29 11.78 10.48
N PRO A 74 -2.58 11.54 10.18
CA PRO A 74 -3.50 10.91 11.12
C PRO A 74 -2.96 9.55 11.61
N PRO A 75 -3.25 9.12 12.85
CA PRO A 75 -2.74 7.85 13.39
C PRO A 75 -3.02 6.64 12.50
N ALA A 76 -4.23 6.56 11.91
CA ALA A 76 -4.58 5.50 10.97
C ALA A 76 -3.65 5.49 9.74
N MET A 77 -3.32 6.67 9.21
CA MET A 77 -2.42 6.79 8.06
C MET A 77 -1.00 6.34 8.44
N GLN A 78 -0.51 6.72 9.62
CA GLN A 78 0.81 6.26 10.12
C GLN A 78 0.87 4.73 10.25
N GLN A 79 -0.19 4.09 10.74
CA GLN A 79 -0.25 2.62 10.82
C GLN A 79 -0.29 1.99 9.42
N ALA A 80 -1.05 2.55 8.49
CA ALA A 80 -1.06 2.09 7.09
C ALA A 80 0.33 2.16 6.45
N PHE A 81 1.08 3.25 6.68
CA PHE A 81 2.47 3.38 6.25
C PHE A 81 3.37 2.31 6.88
N LYS A 82 3.27 2.08 8.18
CA LYS A 82 4.06 1.04 8.88
C LYS A 82 3.86 -0.34 8.27
N HIS A 83 2.61 -0.72 7.98
CA HIS A 83 2.32 -1.99 7.32
C HIS A 83 2.84 -2.04 5.89
N LEU A 84 2.69 -0.96 5.11
CA LEU A 84 3.20 -0.91 3.74
C LEU A 84 4.73 -0.97 3.70
N SER A 85 5.43 -0.30 4.61
CA SER A 85 6.90 -0.37 4.71
C SER A 85 7.38 -1.79 5.03
N LEU A 86 6.65 -2.56 5.84
CA LEU A 86 6.95 -3.98 6.05
C LEU A 86 6.93 -4.74 4.72
N LEU A 87 5.87 -4.60 3.92
CA LEU A 87 5.74 -5.27 2.62
C LEU A 87 6.84 -4.83 1.63
N GLU A 88 7.18 -3.55 1.61
CA GLU A 88 8.24 -3.03 0.74
C GLU A 88 9.62 -3.58 1.12
N ASN A 89 9.87 -3.79 2.41
CA ASN A 89 11.14 -4.30 2.93
C ASN A 89 11.36 -5.79 2.67
N LEU A 90 10.36 -6.52 2.19
CA LEU A 90 10.52 -7.91 1.75
C LEU A 90 11.21 -8.01 0.40
N ARG A 91 11.17 -6.96 -0.43
CA ARG A 91 11.66 -7.01 -1.81
C ARG A 91 13.13 -7.40 -1.97
N PRO A 92 14.09 -6.90 -1.16
CA PRO A 92 15.49 -7.30 -1.31
C PRO A 92 15.69 -8.81 -1.18
N GLU A 93 14.93 -9.47 -0.30
CA GLU A 93 15.12 -10.88 0.01
C GLU A 93 14.24 -11.82 -0.83
N PHE A 94 12.98 -11.44 -1.07
CA PHE A 94 11.95 -12.32 -1.66
C PHE A 94 11.55 -11.95 -3.09
N VAL A 95 12.03 -10.81 -3.61
CA VAL A 95 11.77 -10.39 -5.01
C VAL A 95 13.08 -10.31 -5.79
N ARG A 96 14.12 -9.74 -5.20
CA ARG A 96 15.45 -9.62 -5.81
C ARG A 96 16.41 -10.70 -5.35
N GLY A 97 16.09 -11.35 -4.23
CA GLY A 97 16.90 -12.38 -3.61
C GLY A 97 16.36 -13.78 -3.89
N PRO A 98 17.09 -14.83 -3.50
CA PRO A 98 16.74 -16.21 -3.81
C PRO A 98 15.75 -16.83 -2.81
N ARG A 99 15.29 -16.08 -1.79
CA ARG A 99 14.43 -16.63 -0.73
C ARG A 99 12.99 -16.77 -1.23
N VAL A 100 12.35 -17.85 -0.83
CA VAL A 100 10.91 -18.06 -0.94
C VAL A 100 10.24 -17.79 0.40
N LEU A 101 8.99 -17.33 0.39
CA LEU A 101 8.20 -17.21 1.61
C LEU A 101 7.93 -18.60 2.17
N ASP A 102 7.89 -18.72 3.50
CA ASP A 102 7.19 -19.80 4.15
C ASP A 102 5.74 -19.39 4.45
N HIS A 103 4.91 -20.34 4.87
CA HIS A 103 3.52 -20.07 5.20
C HIS A 103 3.37 -19.03 6.32
N ALA A 104 4.26 -19.01 7.31
CA ALA A 104 4.20 -18.07 8.42
C ALA A 104 4.44 -16.63 7.96
N MET A 105 5.42 -16.41 7.09
CA MET A 105 5.69 -15.10 6.51
C MET A 105 4.59 -14.70 5.52
N ALA A 106 4.03 -15.65 4.76
CA ALA A 106 2.86 -15.39 3.91
C ALA A 106 1.67 -14.89 4.73
N ASP A 107 1.39 -15.51 5.89
CA ASP A 107 0.33 -15.07 6.81
C ASP A 107 0.63 -13.70 7.40
N ALA A 108 1.88 -13.42 7.77
CA ALA A 108 2.31 -12.09 8.22
C ALA A 108 2.11 -11.03 7.13
N CYS A 109 2.37 -11.35 5.86
CA CYS A 109 2.12 -10.47 4.73
C CYS A 109 0.62 -10.18 4.55
N ARG A 110 -0.23 -11.21 4.67
CA ARG A 110 -1.70 -11.07 4.61
C ARG A 110 -2.22 -10.20 5.75
N ALA A 111 -1.72 -10.42 6.97
CA ALA A 111 -2.06 -9.62 8.14
C ALA A 111 -1.64 -8.15 7.97
N ALA A 112 -0.44 -7.89 7.46
CA ALA A 112 0.02 -6.53 7.18
C ALA A 112 -0.89 -5.84 6.15
N TYR A 113 -1.23 -6.52 5.06
CA TYR A 113 -2.15 -5.98 4.05
C TYR A 113 -3.57 -5.76 4.59
N ALA A 114 -4.09 -6.67 5.42
CA ALA A 114 -5.37 -6.47 6.10
C ALA A 114 -5.34 -5.23 7.00
N GLY A 115 -4.22 -4.98 7.68
CA GLY A 115 -3.98 -3.75 8.45
C GLY A 115 -4.01 -2.49 7.57
N ILE A 116 -3.31 -2.49 6.43
CA ILE A 116 -3.37 -1.38 5.45
C ILE A 116 -4.82 -1.11 5.08
N ARG A 117 -5.55 -2.15 4.64
CA ARG A 117 -6.94 -2.03 4.23
C ARG A 117 -7.81 -1.45 5.34
N ALA A 118 -7.77 -2.00 6.55
CA ALA A 118 -8.58 -1.53 7.66
C ALA A 118 -8.34 -0.03 7.97
N HIS A 119 -7.06 0.38 8.01
CA HIS A 119 -6.72 1.77 8.28
C HIS A 119 -7.10 2.71 7.14
N THR A 120 -6.90 2.31 5.88
CA THR A 120 -7.31 3.14 4.73
C THR A 120 -8.81 3.21 4.58
N ASP A 121 -9.54 2.11 4.82
CA ASP A 121 -11.00 2.07 4.75
C ASP A 121 -11.62 2.98 5.84
N SER A 122 -11.02 3.03 7.03
CA SER A 122 -11.43 3.97 8.09
C SER A 122 -11.29 5.43 7.67
N ILE A 123 -10.22 5.80 6.95
CA ILE A 123 -10.01 7.16 6.44
C ILE A 123 -11.00 7.47 5.32
N LEU A 124 -11.17 6.53 4.38
CA LEU A 124 -12.06 6.69 3.23
C LEU A 124 -13.54 6.77 3.66
N GLY A 125 -13.94 6.02 4.68
CA GLY A 125 -15.28 6.07 5.26
C GLY A 125 -15.55 7.35 6.07
N ALA A 126 -14.53 7.90 6.73
CA ALA A 126 -14.63 9.18 7.45
C ALA A 126 -14.61 10.41 6.52
N GLY A 127 -14.05 10.29 5.32
CA GLY A 127 -13.95 11.35 4.31
C GLY A 127 -15.22 11.58 3.47
N VAL A 128 -16.29 10.79 3.67
CA VAL A 128 -17.61 11.02 3.05
C VAL A 128 -18.45 11.88 3.99
N THR A 129 -18.19 13.18 4.01
CA THR A 129 -19.19 14.14 4.50
C THR A 129 -19.89 14.70 3.26
N PRO A 130 -21.24 14.66 3.17
CA PRO A 130 -21.98 15.20 2.02
C PRO A 130 -21.77 16.70 1.84
#